data_AF-A0A645AQ00-F1
#
_entry.id   AF-A0A645AQ00-F1
#
_cell.length_a   1.000
_cell.length_b   1.000
_cell.length_c   1.000
_cell.angle_alpha   90.00
_cell.angle_beta   90.00
_cell.angle_gamma   90.00
#
_symmetry.space_group_name_H-M   'P 1'
#
loop_
_entity.id
_entity.type
_entity.pdbx_description
1 polymer ?
#
loop_
_entity_poly.entity_id
_entity_poly.type
_entity_poly.pdbx_seq_one_letter_code
_entity_poly.pdbx_strand_id
1 'polypeptide(L)'
;MQIVEEPAVEGSHNCKNYMTDGGDTLVIGGTLVVESGAMVMGLPLDFASVNSTGVIYQVENQRASTATDVATLVNDLNALLEKLKNAGAMEEDPAVNA
;
A
#
# COMPACT_ATOMS: atom_id res chain seq x y z
N MET A 1 22.45 -2.17 -42.35
CA MET A 1 22.38 -1.94 -40.90
C MET A 1 21.00 -1.42 -40.60
N GLN A 2 20.18 -2.22 -39.95
CA GLN A 2 18.89 -1.79 -39.42
C GLN A 2 19.23 -0.94 -38.20
N ILE A 3 18.95 0.36 -38.26
CA ILE A 3 19.04 1.23 -37.08
C ILE A 3 17.83 0.85 -36.23
N VAL A 4 18.09 0.03 -35.21
CA VAL A 4 17.18 -0.14 -34.09
C VAL A 4 17.35 1.13 -33.28
N GLU A 5 16.42 2.08 -33.40
CA GLU A 5 16.39 3.23 -32.49
C GLU A 5 15.97 2.72 -31.12
N GLU A 6 16.94 2.50 -30.23
CA GLU A 6 16.70 2.49 -28.79
C GLU A 6 16.14 3.88 -28.39
N PRO A 7 15.01 3.96 -27.67
CA PRO A 7 14.49 5.24 -27.24
C PRO A 7 15.45 5.86 -26.22
N ALA A 8 15.79 7.13 -26.44
CA ALA A 8 16.75 7.89 -25.66
C ALA A 8 16.40 7.94 -24.14
N VAL A 9 17.39 7.65 -23.29
CA VAL A 9 17.30 7.76 -21.83
C VAL A 9 17.58 9.19 -21.34
N GLU A 10 16.59 9.71 -20.61
CA GLU A 10 16.56 10.70 -19.52
C GLU A 10 17.40 11.98 -19.59
N GLY A 11 16.71 13.10 -19.85
CA GLY A 11 17.13 14.46 -19.49
C GLY A 11 16.30 15.01 -18.33
N SER A 12 16.88 15.93 -17.55
CA SER A 12 16.18 16.71 -16.50
C SER A 12 14.84 17.24 -17.03
N HIS A 13 13.73 16.75 -16.47
CA HIS A 13 12.40 17.12 -16.93
C HIS A 13 12.08 18.58 -16.55
N ASN A 14 11.69 19.39 -17.52
CA ASN A 14 11.32 20.80 -17.35
C ASN A 14 9.88 20.97 -16.81
N CYS A 15 9.06 19.93 -16.94
CA CYS A 15 7.71 19.85 -16.42
C CYS A 15 7.68 18.96 -15.17
N LYS A 16 6.83 19.31 -14.19
CA LYS A 16 6.64 18.47 -12.99
C LYS A 16 6.06 17.09 -13.31
N ASN A 17 5.32 16.97 -14.41
CA ASN A 17 4.72 15.71 -14.83
C ASN A 17 5.33 15.29 -16.17
N TYR A 18 5.79 14.05 -16.26
CA TYR A 18 6.51 13.53 -17.44
C TYR A 18 6.38 12.01 -17.53
N MET A 19 6.62 11.47 -18.73
CA MET A 19 6.73 10.02 -18.96
C MET A 19 8.18 9.58 -18.82
N THR A 20 8.42 8.42 -18.20
CA THR A 20 9.70 7.70 -18.20
C THR A 20 9.49 6.25 -18.65
N ASP A 21 10.56 5.45 -18.69
CA ASP A 21 10.55 4.04 -19.10
C ASP A 21 9.95 3.84 -20.51
N GLY A 22 10.32 4.71 -21.47
CA GLY A 22 9.81 4.62 -22.84
C GLY A 22 8.31 4.91 -22.98
N GLY A 23 7.66 5.45 -21.96
CA GLY A 23 6.23 5.78 -21.97
C GLY A 23 5.38 4.93 -21.01
N ASP A 24 5.97 3.93 -20.35
CA ASP A 24 5.23 3.02 -19.47
C ASP A 24 4.86 3.66 -18.13
N THR A 25 5.68 4.59 -17.64
CA THR A 25 5.49 5.22 -16.32
C THR A 25 5.17 6.71 -16.46
N LEU A 26 4.01 7.14 -15.96
CA LEU A 26 3.68 8.55 -15.77
C LEU A 26 4.10 9.00 -14.37
N VAL A 27 5.09 9.90 -14.29
CA VAL A 27 5.52 10.53 -13.03
C VAL A 27 4.72 11.82 -12.81
N ILE A 28 4.12 11.95 -11.62
CA ILE A 28 3.42 13.16 -11.18
C ILE A 28 4.23 13.83 -10.07
N GLY A 29 5.00 14.87 -10.42
CA GLY A 29 5.77 15.68 -9.46
C GLY A 29 4.96 16.79 -8.77
N GLY A 30 3.65 16.84 -9.02
CA GLY A 30 2.69 17.74 -8.37
C GLY A 30 1.53 16.99 -7.71
N THR A 31 0.38 17.65 -7.57
CA THR A 31 -0.85 17.00 -7.08
C THR A 31 -1.69 16.51 -8.26
N LEU A 32 -2.09 15.24 -8.25
CA LEU A 32 -3.14 14.71 -9.13
C LEU A 32 -4.50 14.91 -8.45
N VAL A 33 -5.37 15.73 -9.04
CA VAL A 33 -6.74 15.93 -8.55
C VAL A 33 -7.69 15.12 -9.43
N VAL A 34 -8.46 14.23 -8.81
CA VAL A 34 -9.54 13.46 -9.45
C VAL A 34 -10.86 14.05 -8.96
N GLU A 35 -11.62 14.67 -9.85
CA GLU A 35 -12.84 15.41 -9.51
C GLU A 35 -14.04 14.49 -9.24
N SER A 36 -15.12 15.07 -8.69
CA SER A 36 -16.37 14.35 -8.44
C SER A 36 -16.96 13.77 -9.72
N GLY A 37 -17.23 12.47 -9.73
CA GLY A 37 -17.78 11.75 -10.88
C GLY A 37 -16.73 11.14 -11.81
N ALA A 38 -15.44 11.40 -11.60
CA ALA A 38 -14.38 10.70 -12.33
C ALA A 38 -14.22 9.24 -11.86
N MET A 39 -13.97 8.34 -12.81
CA MET A 39 -13.67 6.92 -12.55
C MET A 39 -12.20 6.66 -12.81
N VAL A 40 -11.51 6.09 -11.81
CA VAL A 40 -10.17 5.53 -11.99
C VAL A 40 -10.30 4.02 -11.93
N MET A 41 -10.00 3.35 -13.05
CA MET A 41 -10.05 1.89 -13.15
C MET A 41 -8.64 1.30 -13.00
N GLY A 42 -8.53 0.19 -12.28
CA GLY A 42 -7.26 -0.54 -12.14
C GLY A 42 -6.30 -0.02 -11.07
N LEU A 43 -6.72 0.94 -10.22
CA LEU A 43 -5.99 1.18 -8.97
C LEU A 43 -6.18 -0.04 -8.05
N PRO A 44 -5.09 -0.67 -7.58
CA PRO A 44 -5.19 -1.73 -6.59
C PRO A 44 -5.72 -1.13 -5.28
N LEU A 45 -7.02 -1.30 -5.04
CA LEU A 45 -7.69 -0.97 -3.77
C LEU A 45 -7.68 -2.16 -2.81
N ASP A 46 -7.13 -3.28 -3.24
CA ASP A 46 -7.01 -4.47 -2.40
C ASP A 46 -6.03 -4.20 -1.25
N PHE A 47 -6.23 -4.94 -0.16
CA PHE A 47 -5.29 -4.91 0.96
C PHE A 47 -3.89 -5.30 0.49
N ALA A 48 -2.89 -4.59 1.01
CA ALA A 48 -1.52 -5.02 0.85
C ALA A 48 -1.36 -6.45 1.39
N SER A 49 -0.66 -7.29 0.63
CA SER A 49 -0.26 -8.62 1.07
C SER A 49 1.27 -8.68 1.17
N VAL A 50 1.80 -9.75 1.74
CA VAL A 50 3.24 -10.03 1.73
C VAL A 50 3.81 -10.17 0.31
N ASN A 51 2.95 -10.40 -0.70
CA ASN A 51 3.35 -10.61 -2.09
C ASN A 51 2.88 -9.50 -3.06
N SER A 52 2.10 -8.51 -2.59
CA SER A 52 1.53 -7.48 -3.46
C SER A 52 1.44 -6.13 -2.77
N THR A 53 1.77 -5.07 -3.52
CA THR A 53 1.53 -3.69 -3.06
C THR A 53 0.04 -3.40 -3.10
N GLY A 54 -0.49 -2.81 -2.04
CA GLY A 54 -1.91 -2.49 -1.90
C GLY A 54 -2.14 -1.38 -0.87
N VAL A 55 -3.38 -1.19 -0.45
CA VAL A 55 -3.78 -0.16 0.51
C VAL A 55 -3.79 -0.75 1.92
N ILE A 56 -3.33 0.02 2.91
CA ILE A 56 -3.51 -0.29 4.33
C ILE A 56 -4.33 0.83 4.95
N TYR A 57 -5.46 0.49 5.58
CA TYR A 57 -6.25 1.46 6.32
C TYR A 57 -5.65 1.71 7.71
N GLN A 58 -5.92 2.90 8.25
CA GLN A 58 -5.56 3.19 9.63
C GLN A 58 -6.29 2.21 10.56
N VAL A 59 -5.52 1.52 11.40
CA VAL A 59 -6.03 0.55 12.36
C VAL A 59 -6.71 1.25 13.53
N GLU A 60 -7.74 0.62 14.11
CA GLU A 60 -8.39 1.12 15.33
C GLU A 60 -7.39 1.35 16.47
N ASN A 61 -7.70 2.33 17.34
CA ASN A 61 -6.83 2.65 18.46
C ASN A 61 -6.65 1.45 19.41
N GLN A 62 -5.40 1.20 19.80
CA GLN A 62 -5.08 0.35 20.94
C GLN A 62 -4.62 1.22 22.11
N ARG A 63 -5.29 1.08 23.26
CA ARG A 63 -4.89 1.79 24.49
C ARG A 63 -3.51 1.31 24.93
N ALA A 64 -2.74 2.20 25.56
CA ALA A 64 -1.46 1.82 26.17
C ALA A 64 -1.65 0.66 27.17
N SER A 65 -0.77 -0.34 27.08
CA SER A 65 -0.74 -1.45 28.04
C SER A 65 -0.37 -0.93 29.42
N THR A 66 -1.12 -1.38 30.43
CA THR A 66 -0.84 -1.13 31.85
C THR A 66 -0.56 -2.44 32.60
N ALA A 67 -0.12 -3.47 31.86
CA ALA A 67 0.13 -4.80 32.40
C ALA A 67 1.27 -4.78 33.43
N THR A 68 1.03 -5.36 34.60
CA THR A 68 2.03 -5.59 35.65
C THR A 68 2.48 -7.05 35.72
N ASP A 69 1.86 -7.92 34.91
CA ASP A 69 2.16 -9.33 34.82
C ASP A 69 2.07 -9.82 33.36
N VAL A 70 2.62 -11.02 33.12
CA VAL A 70 2.71 -11.61 31.78
C VAL A 70 1.33 -11.93 31.22
N ALA A 71 0.39 -12.38 32.05
CA ALA A 71 -0.94 -12.77 31.60
C ALA A 71 -1.70 -11.56 31.01
N THR A 72 -1.62 -10.41 31.68
CA THR A 72 -2.23 -9.16 31.22
C THR A 72 -1.55 -8.63 29.97
N LEU A 73 -0.21 -8.75 29.87
CA LEU A 73 0.53 -8.36 28.67
C LEU A 73 0.12 -9.19 27.45
N VAL A 74 -0.08 -10.50 27.63
CA VAL A 74 -0.54 -11.39 26.55
C VAL A 74 -1.94 -10.99 26.07
N ASN A 75 -2.84 -10.62 26.97
CA ASN A 75 -4.17 -10.14 26.60
C ASN A 75 -4.11 -8.84 25.79
N ASP A 76 -3.31 -7.86 26.24
CA ASP A 76 -3.13 -6.58 25.56
C ASP A 76 -2.50 -6.77 24.17
N LEU A 77 -1.56 -7.72 24.03
CA LEU A 77 -0.93 -8.07 22.76
C LEU A 77 -1.93 -8.75 21.81
N ASN A 78 -2.69 -9.72 22.28
CA ASN A 78 -3.67 -10.42 21.45
C ASN A 78 -4.76 -9.47 20.94
N ALA A 79 -5.22 -8.53 21.77
CA ALA A 79 -6.15 -7.48 21.35
C ALA A 79 -5.58 -6.57 20.26
N LEU A 80 -4.27 -6.29 20.28
CA LEU A 80 -3.61 -5.55 19.21
C LEU A 80 -3.55 -6.39 17.91
N LEU A 81 -3.17 -7.66 18.01
CA LEU A 81 -3.08 -8.55 16.85
C LEU A 81 -4.44 -8.72 16.16
N GLU A 82 -5.52 -8.88 16.91
CA GLU A 82 -6.87 -8.93 16.35
C GLU A 82 -7.24 -7.65 15.58
N LYS A 83 -6.90 -6.47 16.12
CA LYS A 83 -7.14 -5.20 15.41
C LYS A 83 -6.36 -5.09 14.11
N LEU A 84 -5.09 -5.54 14.11
CA LEU A 84 -4.27 -5.55 12.90
C LEU A 84 -4.84 -6.48 11.82
N LYS A 85 -5.34 -7.66 12.23
CA LYS A 85 -5.99 -8.63 11.33
C LYS A 85 -7.28 -8.06 10.74
N ASN A 86 -8.16 -7.54 11.58
CA ASN A 86 -9.44 -6.96 11.16
C ASN A 86 -9.26 -5.74 10.23
N ALA A 87 -8.19 -4.97 10.41
CA ALA A 87 -7.86 -3.83 9.55
C ALA A 87 -7.14 -4.21 8.24
N GLY A 88 -6.91 -5.51 7.99
CA GLY A 88 -6.21 -6.01 6.80
C GLY A 88 -4.72 -5.65 6.76
N ALA A 89 -4.13 -5.23 7.88
CA ALA A 89 -2.69 -4.99 8.02
C ALA A 89 -1.91 -6.29 8.32
N MET A 90 -2.63 -7.35 8.69
CA MET A 90 -2.09 -8.68 8.96
C MET A 90 -3.07 -9.73 8.43
N GLU A 91 -2.56 -10.84 7.91
CA GLU A 91 -3.39 -11.96 7.44
C GLU A 91 -4.10 -12.65 8.62
N GLU A 92 -5.34 -13.10 8.39
CA GLU A 92 -6.06 -13.91 9.36
C GLU A 92 -5.37 -15.26 9.59
N ASP A 93 -5.57 -15.84 10.77
CA ASP A 93 -5.05 -17.18 11.01
C ASP A 93 -5.76 -18.17 10.07
N PRO A 94 -5.03 -19.16 9.53
CA PRO A 94 -5.65 -20.20 8.74
C PRO A 94 -6.71 -20.89 9.60
N ALA A 95 -7.88 -21.16 9.01
CA ALA A 95 -8.94 -21.90 9.70
C ALA A 95 -8.35 -23.21 10.24
N VAL A 96 -8.52 -23.44 11.54
CA VAL A 96 -8.20 -24.74 12.14
C VAL A 96 -9.12 -25.75 11.46
N ASN A 97 -8.53 -26.63 10.65
CA ASN A 97 -9.25 -27.79 10.12
C ASN A 97 -9.75 -28.59 11.33
N ALA A 98 -11.06 -28.54 11.55
CA ALA A 98 -11.75 -29.28 12.62
C ALA A 98 -11.68 -30.79 12.39
#